data_AF-A0A0D0CE20-F1
#
_entry.id   AF-A0A0D0CE20-F1
#
_cell.length_a   1.000
_cell.length_b   1.000
_cell.length_c   1.000
_cell.angle_alpha   90.00
_cell.angle_beta   90.00
_cell.angle_gamma   90.00
#
_symmetry.space_group_name_H-M   'P 1'
#
loop_
_entity.id
_entity.type
_entity.pdbx_description
1 polymer ?
#
loop_
_entity_poly.entity_id
_entity_poly.type
_entity_poly.pdbx_seq_one_letter_code
_entity_poly.pdbx_strand_id
1 'polypeptide(L)'
;DHHMCEPSIPEGCSCCSPTTATTCCDIHHPDMFNIFDTVFTQPPKLQNHSRLSKFEMEPREYELDDALEDWRNQKTKNVYGECHLIDLGPGLVMPDSVLECIVACAHHLKIRIVDDLHHETQWSGTDKFGDEVIVVIHCIIPVLLSTSALTTTPLQCRLLTCRDMVYDTIHLSGINNTQSTTTVITKKNKCGACGLEGHNSKPYRFGYILSY
;
A
#
# COMPACT_ATOMS: atom_id res chain seq x y z
N ASP A 1 -38.28 21.05 3.72
CA ASP A 1 -38.76 21.17 5.11
C ASP A 1 -39.24 19.80 5.56
N HIS A 2 -38.76 19.31 6.70
CA HIS A 2 -38.99 17.96 7.19
C HIS A 2 -40.46 17.67 7.55
N HIS A 3 -41.23 18.71 7.86
CA HIS A 3 -42.67 18.63 8.11
C HIS A 3 -43.51 18.29 6.87
N MET A 4 -42.93 18.36 5.66
CA MET A 4 -43.64 18.09 4.40
C MET A 4 -43.58 16.62 3.98
N CYS A 5 -42.77 15.79 4.64
CA CYS A 5 -42.58 14.39 4.25
C CYS A 5 -43.73 13.50 4.76
N GLU A 6 -44.30 13.81 5.92
CA GLU A 6 -45.42 13.06 6.49
C GLU A 6 -46.33 13.99 7.32
N PRO A 7 -47.43 14.50 6.72
CA PRO A 7 -48.28 15.50 7.36
C PRO A 7 -48.99 15.04 8.63
N SER A 8 -49.03 13.72 8.87
CA SER A 8 -49.59 13.09 10.07
C SER A 8 -48.65 13.11 11.27
N ILE A 9 -47.35 13.38 11.08
CA ILE A 9 -46.35 13.44 12.15
C ILE A 9 -45.80 14.87 12.22
N PRO A 10 -46.15 15.65 13.26
CA PRO A 10 -45.73 17.04 13.36
C PRO A 10 -44.21 17.19 13.48
N GLU A 11 -43.48 16.21 14.01
CA GLU A 11 -42.01 16.21 14.05
C GLU A 11 -41.32 15.73 12.75
N GLY A 12 -42.09 15.29 11.74
CA GLY A 12 -41.57 14.63 10.55
C GLY A 12 -41.24 13.14 10.78
N CYS A 13 -41.10 12.38 9.70
CA CYS A 13 -40.75 10.95 9.81
C CYS A 13 -39.32 10.78 10.34
N SER A 14 -38.99 9.58 10.84
CA SER A 14 -37.68 9.26 11.42
C SER A 14 -36.48 9.50 10.48
N CYS A 15 -36.70 9.51 9.16
CA CYS A 15 -35.68 9.86 8.17
C CYS A 15 -35.49 11.37 7.98
N CYS A 16 -36.52 12.18 8.29
CA CYS A 16 -36.54 13.61 8.01
C CYS A 16 -36.43 14.47 9.26
N SER A 17 -36.81 13.95 10.44
CA SER A 17 -36.70 14.65 11.72
C SER A 17 -35.21 14.92 12.04
N PRO A 18 -34.79 16.18 12.28
CA PRO A 18 -33.44 16.47 12.71
C PRO A 18 -33.14 15.73 14.02
N THR A 19 -32.11 14.88 14.01
CA THR A 19 -31.65 14.23 15.25
C THR A 19 -31.18 15.32 16.21
N THR A 20 -31.76 15.35 17.40
CA THR A 20 -31.32 16.26 18.46
C THR A 20 -29.90 15.88 18.86
N ALA A 21 -28.97 16.81 18.63
CA ALA A 21 -27.60 16.61 19.04
C ALA A 21 -27.53 16.44 20.56
N THR A 22 -26.95 15.34 21.03
CA THR A 22 -26.75 15.06 22.47
C THR A 22 -25.79 16.07 23.12
N THR A 23 -24.97 16.75 22.31
CA THR A 23 -23.97 17.72 22.75
C THR A 23 -24.03 18.96 21.86
N CYS A 24 -24.06 20.15 22.46
CA CYS A 24 -24.20 21.41 21.73
C CYS A 24 -22.93 21.82 20.96
N CYS A 25 -21.82 22.01 21.66
CA CYS A 25 -20.50 22.31 21.09
C CYS A 25 -19.39 22.09 22.13
N ASP A 26 -18.14 22.19 21.68
CA ASP A 26 -16.92 22.14 22.47
C ASP A 26 -16.82 23.26 23.52
N ILE A 27 -17.47 24.39 23.30
CA ILE A 27 -17.54 25.49 24.27
C ILE A 27 -18.36 25.11 25.51
N HIS A 28 -19.47 24.41 25.33
CA HIS A 28 -20.40 24.07 26.43
C HIS A 28 -20.07 22.73 27.08
N HIS A 29 -19.37 21.84 26.37
CA HIS A 29 -19.01 20.51 26.88
C HIS A 29 -17.56 20.16 26.54
N PRO A 30 -16.56 20.95 26.99
CA PRO A 30 -15.16 20.76 26.61
C PRO A 30 -14.65 19.34 26.94
N ASP A 31 -15.10 18.76 28.05
CA ASP A 31 -14.70 17.43 28.48
C ASP A 31 -15.06 16.30 27.50
N MET A 32 -16.11 16.49 26.69
CA MET A 32 -16.54 15.53 25.67
C MET A 32 -15.64 15.56 24.42
N PHE A 33 -14.79 16.58 24.28
CA PHE A 33 -13.89 16.79 23.15
C PHE A 33 -12.41 16.52 23.51
N ASN A 34 -12.11 16.09 24.75
CA ASN A 34 -10.76 15.70 25.18
C ASN A 34 -10.15 14.55 24.35
N ILE A 35 -10.96 13.81 23.57
CA ILE A 35 -10.46 12.83 22.60
C ILE A 35 -9.53 13.45 21.54
N PHE A 36 -9.69 14.75 21.25
CA PHE A 36 -8.85 15.47 20.29
C PHE A 36 -7.54 15.98 20.90
N ASP A 37 -7.43 16.02 22.22
CA ASP A 37 -6.20 16.38 22.95
C ASP A 37 -5.20 15.22 23.06
N THR A 38 -5.53 14.07 22.48
CA THR A 38 -4.62 12.93 22.42
C THR A 38 -3.39 13.34 21.63
N VAL A 39 -2.24 13.37 22.30
CA VAL A 39 -0.93 13.63 21.68
C VAL A 39 -0.73 12.57 20.60
N PHE A 40 -0.91 12.94 19.34
CA PHE A 40 -0.59 12.10 18.21
C PHE A 40 0.91 11.79 18.26
N THR A 41 1.27 10.64 18.80
CA THR A 41 2.61 10.08 18.60
C THR A 41 2.76 9.89 17.10
N GLN A 42 3.69 10.62 16.49
CA GLN A 42 3.97 10.45 15.07
C GLN A 42 4.22 8.96 14.83
N PRO A 43 3.51 8.33 13.87
CA PRO A 43 3.79 6.95 13.54
C PRO A 43 5.26 6.83 13.15
N PRO A 44 5.90 5.68 13.42
CA PRO A 44 7.25 5.41 12.93
C PRO A 44 7.33 5.78 11.45
N LYS A 45 8.39 6.47 11.04
CA LYS A 45 8.59 6.82 9.63
C LYS A 45 8.58 5.53 8.82
N LEU A 46 7.51 5.32 8.06
CA LEU A 46 7.45 4.24 7.08
C LEU A 46 8.60 4.45 6.10
N GLN A 47 9.29 3.35 5.78
CA GLN A 47 10.32 3.36 4.77
C GLN A 47 9.66 3.71 3.43
N ASN A 48 10.14 4.76 2.78
CA ASN A 48 9.62 5.20 1.49
C ASN A 48 9.93 4.13 0.43
N HIS A 49 9.03 3.99 -0.54
CA HIS A 49 9.20 3.13 -1.70
C HIS A 49 10.47 3.49 -2.48
N SER A 50 10.98 2.53 -3.24
CA SER A 50 12.13 2.74 -4.10
C SER A 50 11.82 3.85 -5.11
N ARG A 51 12.72 4.83 -5.22
CA ARG A 51 12.67 5.82 -6.32
C ARG A 51 13.21 5.14 -7.57
N LEU A 52 12.30 4.66 -8.41
CA LEU A 52 12.66 4.02 -9.68
C LEU A 52 13.10 5.06 -10.71
N SER A 53 14.16 4.76 -11.46
CA SER A 53 14.52 5.52 -12.64
C SER A 53 13.46 5.35 -13.73
N LYS A 54 13.36 6.35 -14.62
CA LYS A 54 12.64 6.13 -15.87
C LYS A 54 13.31 4.99 -16.63
N PHE A 55 12.52 4.04 -17.08
CA PHE A 55 12.96 2.94 -17.91
C PHE A 55 12.13 2.90 -19.19
N GLU A 56 12.64 2.20 -20.19
CA GLU A 56 11.92 1.90 -21.43
C GLU A 56 11.45 0.45 -21.34
N MET A 57 10.19 0.20 -21.70
CA MET A 57 9.62 -1.15 -21.71
C MET A 57 10.37 -2.01 -22.72
N GLU A 58 10.98 -3.11 -22.27
CA GLU A 58 11.55 -4.14 -23.14
C GLU A 58 10.54 -5.29 -23.33
N PRO A 59 10.81 -6.26 -24.23
CA PRO A 59 9.87 -7.34 -24.51
C PRO A 59 9.41 -8.14 -23.29
N ARG A 60 10.25 -8.29 -22.26
CA ARG A 60 9.89 -9.02 -21.04
C ARG A 60 8.93 -8.23 -20.16
N GLU A 61 9.07 -6.92 -20.11
CA GLU A 61 8.17 -6.06 -19.36
C GLU A 61 6.79 -6.02 -20.02
N TYR A 62 6.71 -6.00 -21.36
CA TYR A 62 5.43 -6.16 -22.07
C TYR A 62 4.81 -7.54 -21.82
N GLU A 63 5.62 -8.61 -21.87
CA GLU A 63 5.13 -9.96 -21.56
C GLU A 63 4.60 -10.06 -20.12
N LEU A 64 5.26 -9.39 -19.16
CA LEU A 64 4.79 -9.32 -17.78
C LEU A 64 3.52 -8.51 -17.63
N ASP A 65 3.42 -7.37 -18.32
CA ASP A 65 2.22 -6.52 -18.36
C ASP A 65 1.00 -7.32 -18.86
N ASP A 66 1.14 -7.96 -20.03
CA ASP A 66 0.10 -8.81 -20.62
C ASP A 66 -0.30 -9.97 -19.71
N ALA A 67 0.69 -10.66 -19.11
CA ALA A 67 0.41 -11.79 -18.22
C ALA A 67 -0.30 -11.37 -16.92
N LEU A 68 0.04 -10.21 -16.37
CA LEU A 68 -0.65 -9.64 -15.21
C LEU A 68 -2.06 -9.18 -15.58
N GLU A 69 -2.25 -8.63 -16.77
CA GLU A 69 -3.55 -8.24 -17.33
C GLU A 69 -4.49 -9.45 -17.43
N ASP A 70 -4.03 -10.52 -18.06
CA ASP A 70 -4.76 -11.78 -18.17
C ASP A 70 -5.06 -12.38 -16.79
N TRP A 71 -4.07 -12.38 -15.90
CA TRP A 71 -4.23 -12.87 -14.54
C TRP A 71 -5.31 -12.09 -13.78
N ARG A 72 -5.30 -10.74 -13.81
CA ARG A 72 -6.28 -9.93 -13.07
C ARG A 72 -7.69 -10.02 -13.65
N ASN A 73 -7.83 -10.18 -14.97
CA ASN A 73 -9.10 -10.46 -15.63
C ASN A 73 -9.68 -11.79 -15.13
N GLN A 74 -8.88 -12.86 -15.21
CA GLN A 74 -9.32 -14.18 -14.76
C GLN A 74 -9.58 -14.22 -13.25
N LYS A 75 -8.78 -13.52 -12.44
CA LYS A 75 -8.97 -13.44 -11.00
C LYS A 75 -10.27 -12.72 -10.64
N THR A 76 -10.58 -11.62 -11.33
CA THR A 76 -11.82 -10.87 -11.11
C THR A 76 -13.04 -11.73 -11.45
N LYS A 77 -13.01 -12.42 -12.58
CA LYS A 77 -14.04 -13.40 -12.96
C LYS A 77 -14.21 -14.50 -11.91
N ASN A 78 -13.11 -15.03 -11.37
CA ASN A 78 -13.16 -16.12 -10.39
C ASN A 78 -13.68 -15.68 -9.01
N VAL A 79 -13.34 -14.47 -8.56
CA VAL A 79 -13.67 -13.99 -7.21
C VAL A 79 -15.03 -13.30 -7.16
N TYR A 80 -15.37 -12.52 -8.20
CA TYR A 80 -16.56 -11.68 -8.23
C TYR A 80 -17.58 -12.13 -9.30
N GLY A 81 -17.18 -12.96 -10.26
CA GLY A 81 -18.03 -13.40 -11.36
C GLY A 81 -17.92 -12.53 -12.60
N GLU A 82 -18.39 -13.07 -13.73
CA GLU A 82 -18.29 -12.45 -15.05
C GLU A 82 -18.95 -11.06 -15.10
N CYS A 83 -20.13 -10.90 -14.49
CA CYS A 83 -20.85 -9.62 -14.51
C CYS A 83 -20.01 -8.48 -13.92
N HIS A 84 -19.29 -8.73 -12.81
CA HIS A 84 -18.44 -7.71 -12.20
C HIS A 84 -17.22 -7.38 -13.07
N LEU A 85 -16.66 -8.36 -13.78
CA LEU A 85 -15.59 -8.09 -14.74
C LEU A 85 -16.08 -7.18 -15.87
N ILE A 86 -17.30 -7.38 -16.37
CA ILE A 86 -17.89 -6.56 -17.44
C ILE A 86 -18.24 -5.15 -16.93
N ASP A 87 -18.86 -5.05 -15.76
CA ASP A 87 -19.43 -3.80 -15.26
C ASP A 87 -18.40 -2.91 -14.56
N LEU A 88 -17.44 -3.51 -13.82
CA LEU A 88 -16.46 -2.80 -12.98
C LEU A 88 -15.01 -2.97 -13.47
N GLY A 89 -14.73 -4.00 -14.28
CA GLY A 89 -13.40 -4.27 -14.81
C GLY A 89 -12.46 -4.99 -13.83
N PRO A 90 -11.25 -5.34 -14.30
CA PRO A 90 -10.25 -6.07 -13.51
C PRO A 90 -9.62 -5.26 -12.37
N GLY A 91 -9.80 -3.93 -12.41
CA GLY A 91 -9.35 -3.01 -11.37
C GLY A 91 -9.90 -3.32 -9.98
N LEU A 92 -11.00 -4.09 -9.89
CA LEU A 92 -11.57 -4.58 -8.64
C LEU A 92 -10.62 -5.53 -7.88
N VAL A 93 -9.78 -6.29 -8.61
CA VAL A 93 -8.71 -7.10 -8.03
C VAL A 93 -7.41 -6.29 -7.93
N MET A 94 -6.95 -5.72 -9.04
CA MET A 94 -5.67 -5.02 -9.13
C MET A 94 -5.82 -3.77 -9.99
N PRO A 95 -5.77 -2.56 -9.41
CA PRO A 95 -5.80 -1.30 -10.14
C PRO A 95 -4.63 -1.16 -11.13
N ASP A 96 -4.83 -0.41 -12.22
CA ASP A 96 -3.80 -0.18 -13.24
C ASP A 96 -2.50 0.39 -12.64
N SER A 97 -2.62 1.33 -11.71
CA SER A 97 -1.45 1.94 -11.06
C SER A 97 -0.60 0.94 -10.26
N VAL A 98 -1.22 -0.10 -9.71
CA VAL A 98 -0.50 -1.18 -9.03
C VAL A 98 0.20 -2.06 -10.04
N LEU A 99 -0.47 -2.42 -11.15
CA LEU A 99 0.12 -3.21 -12.22
C LEU A 99 1.34 -2.51 -12.83
N GLU A 100 1.21 -1.24 -13.20
CA GLU A 100 2.31 -0.42 -13.72
C GLU A 100 3.49 -0.35 -12.72
N CYS A 101 3.19 -0.23 -11.42
CA CYS A 101 4.19 -0.22 -10.36
C CYS A 101 4.91 -1.58 -10.26
N ILE A 102 4.18 -2.69 -10.36
CA ILE A 102 4.76 -4.04 -10.37
C ILE A 102 5.71 -4.21 -11.54
N VAL A 103 5.29 -3.85 -12.75
CA VAL A 103 6.14 -3.95 -13.96
C VAL A 103 7.41 -3.12 -13.79
N ALA A 104 7.29 -1.87 -13.32
CA ALA A 104 8.42 -1.00 -13.07
C ALA A 104 9.37 -1.56 -11.99
N CYS A 105 8.83 -2.12 -10.91
CA CYS A 105 9.63 -2.71 -9.85
C CYS A 105 10.31 -4.01 -10.29
N ALA A 106 9.63 -4.83 -11.08
CA ALA A 106 10.15 -6.08 -11.62
C ALA A 106 11.30 -5.83 -12.61
N HIS A 107 11.19 -4.82 -13.47
CA HIS A 107 12.29 -4.36 -14.34
C HIS A 107 13.57 -4.07 -13.53
N HIS A 108 13.43 -3.40 -12.40
CA HIS A 108 14.56 -3.08 -11.50
C HIS A 108 14.90 -4.20 -10.50
N LEU A 109 14.31 -5.39 -10.65
CA LEU A 109 14.49 -6.56 -9.80
C LEU A 109 14.24 -6.27 -8.31
N LYS A 110 13.28 -5.39 -8.01
CA LYS A 110 12.93 -4.98 -6.64
C LYS A 110 11.98 -5.94 -5.95
N ILE A 111 11.21 -6.72 -6.70
CA ILE A 111 10.23 -7.67 -6.16
C ILE A 111 10.82 -9.07 -6.22
N ARG A 112 11.19 -9.65 -5.07
CA ARG A 112 11.69 -11.02 -4.95
C ARG A 112 10.70 -11.91 -4.21
N ILE A 113 10.06 -11.36 -3.18
CA ILE A 113 9.07 -12.03 -2.34
C ILE A 113 7.83 -11.16 -2.16
N VAL A 114 6.77 -11.74 -1.58
CA VAL A 114 5.49 -11.04 -1.32
C VAL A 114 5.70 -9.79 -0.45
N ASP A 115 6.63 -9.82 0.51
CA ASP A 115 6.98 -8.67 1.33
C ASP A 115 7.50 -7.48 0.50
N ASP A 116 8.32 -7.74 -0.52
CA ASP A 116 8.81 -6.70 -1.43
C ASP A 116 7.65 -6.11 -2.26
N LEU A 117 6.76 -6.99 -2.73
CA LEU A 117 5.55 -6.58 -3.47
C LEU A 117 4.67 -5.66 -2.61
N HIS A 118 4.40 -6.05 -1.35
CA HIS A 118 3.64 -5.23 -0.41
C HIS A 118 4.35 -3.90 -0.15
N HIS A 119 5.67 -3.95 0.08
CA HIS A 119 6.46 -2.77 0.39
C HIS A 119 6.42 -1.73 -0.74
N GLU A 120 6.68 -2.17 -1.98
CA GLU A 120 6.82 -1.26 -3.13
C GLU A 120 5.46 -0.78 -3.68
N THR A 121 4.39 -1.59 -3.58
CA THR A 121 3.09 -1.24 -4.17
C THR A 121 2.06 -0.71 -3.17
N GLN A 122 2.18 -1.07 -1.89
CA GLN A 122 1.15 -0.85 -0.85
C GLN A 122 -0.24 -1.33 -1.27
N TRP A 123 -0.29 -2.32 -2.15
CA TRP A 123 -1.53 -2.85 -2.64
C TRP A 123 -2.21 -3.67 -1.54
N SER A 124 -3.45 -3.31 -1.20
CA SER A 124 -4.23 -4.01 -0.18
C SER A 124 -4.56 -5.46 -0.54
N GLY A 125 -4.40 -5.86 -1.81
CA GLY A 125 -4.59 -7.23 -2.26
C GLY A 125 -3.39 -8.15 -2.04
N THR A 126 -2.23 -7.63 -1.58
CA THR A 126 -1.01 -8.42 -1.46
C THR A 126 -1.18 -9.61 -0.52
N ASP A 127 -1.87 -9.46 0.62
CA ASP A 127 -2.08 -10.58 1.56
C ASP A 127 -2.91 -11.73 0.96
N LYS A 128 -3.77 -11.42 -0.01
CA LYS A 128 -4.69 -12.39 -0.59
C LYS A 128 -4.18 -13.00 -1.89
N PHE A 129 -3.48 -12.21 -2.69
CA PHE A 129 -3.12 -12.56 -4.06
C PHE A 129 -1.61 -12.47 -4.34
N GLY A 130 -0.82 -12.02 -3.37
CA GLY A 130 0.60 -11.74 -3.54
C GLY A 130 1.40 -12.96 -4.01
N ASP A 131 1.15 -14.14 -3.44
CA ASP A 131 1.86 -15.37 -3.85
C ASP A 131 1.65 -15.69 -5.33
N GLU A 132 0.42 -15.57 -5.83
CA GLU A 132 0.12 -15.84 -7.23
C GLU A 132 0.78 -14.83 -8.16
N VAL A 133 0.76 -13.55 -7.78
CA VAL A 133 1.41 -12.47 -8.54
C VAL A 133 2.92 -12.66 -8.58
N ILE A 134 3.53 -13.07 -7.46
CA ILE A 134 4.97 -13.40 -7.39
C ILE A 134 5.31 -14.55 -8.33
N VAL A 135 4.45 -15.57 -8.45
CA VAL A 135 4.64 -16.66 -9.41
C VAL A 135 4.62 -16.12 -10.85
N VAL A 136 3.66 -15.25 -11.21
CA VAL A 136 3.61 -14.64 -12.55
C VAL A 136 4.88 -13.85 -12.85
N ILE A 137 5.34 -13.03 -11.90
CA ILE A 137 6.58 -12.24 -12.04
C ILE A 137 7.78 -13.15 -12.29
N HIS A 138 8.00 -14.18 -11.46
CA HIS A 138 9.18 -15.06 -11.57
C HIS A 138 9.17 -15.96 -12.80
N CYS A 139 7.99 -16.25 -13.36
CA CYS A 139 7.89 -16.98 -14.63
C CYS A 139 8.49 -16.18 -15.81
N ILE A 140 8.41 -14.85 -15.77
CA ILE A 140 8.78 -13.97 -16.90
C ILE A 140 10.10 -13.25 -16.65
N ILE A 141 10.31 -12.77 -15.42
CA ILE A 141 11.52 -12.10 -14.96
C ILE A 141 12.11 -12.92 -13.80
N PRO A 142 12.88 -13.98 -14.09
CA PRO A 142 13.46 -14.81 -13.05
C PRO A 142 14.46 -14.01 -12.21
N VAL A 143 14.20 -13.87 -10.92
CA VAL A 143 15.20 -13.36 -9.99
C VAL A 143 16.18 -14.48 -9.70
N LEU A 144 17.44 -14.31 -10.11
CA LEU A 144 18.53 -15.20 -9.68
C LEU A 144 18.71 -15.01 -8.17
N LEU A 145 18.14 -15.93 -7.39
CA LEU A 145 18.48 -16.09 -5.98
C LEU A 145 19.97 -16.42 -5.94
N SER A 146 20.81 -15.41 -5.75
CA SER A 146 22.23 -15.58 -5.51
C SER A 146 22.38 -16.30 -4.17
N THR A 147 22.34 -17.64 -4.20
CA THR A 147 22.90 -18.45 -3.13
C THR A 147 24.39 -18.13 -3.10
N SER A 148 24.83 -17.60 -1.97
CA SER A 148 26.22 -17.19 -1.74
C SER A 148 27.17 -18.27 -2.26
N ALA A 149 27.96 -17.92 -3.28
CA ALA A 149 28.90 -18.81 -3.91
C ALA A 149 30.11 -18.99 -2.98
N LEU A 150 30.21 -20.17 -2.38
CA LEU A 150 31.51 -20.82 -2.21
C LEU A 150 31.44 -22.20 -2.88
N THR A 151 32.32 -22.37 -3.88
CA THR A 151 32.75 -23.62 -4.53
C THR A 151 31.98 -24.07 -5.79
N THR A 152 32.54 -23.63 -6.92
CA THR A 152 32.79 -24.35 -8.18
C THR A 152 32.01 -25.66 -8.46
N THR A 153 30.91 -25.58 -9.21
CA THR A 153 30.58 -26.54 -10.29
C THR A 153 29.38 -26.03 -11.11
N PRO A 154 29.40 -26.10 -12.45
CA PRO A 154 28.24 -25.78 -13.25
C PRO A 154 27.38 -27.04 -13.42
N LEU A 155 26.12 -26.99 -13.02
CA LEU A 155 25.12 -27.97 -13.44
C LEU A 155 23.85 -27.24 -13.90
N GLN A 156 23.70 -27.24 -15.22
CA GLN A 156 22.50 -27.15 -16.04
C GLN A 156 21.17 -26.88 -15.28
N CYS A 157 20.56 -25.72 -15.52
CA CYS A 157 19.14 -25.50 -15.23
C CYS A 157 18.29 -26.44 -16.09
N ARG A 158 17.54 -27.35 -15.46
CA ARG A 158 16.40 -28.00 -16.11
C ARG A 158 15.20 -27.07 -15.99
N LEU A 159 14.66 -26.64 -17.13
CA LEU A 159 13.36 -26.00 -17.26
C LEU A 159 12.29 -26.89 -16.61
N LEU A 160 11.66 -26.39 -15.54
CA LEU A 160 10.46 -27.03 -14.99
C LEU A 160 9.25 -26.50 -15.73
N THR A 161 8.75 -27.31 -16.65
CA THR A 161 7.40 -27.17 -17.20
C THR A 161 6.41 -27.36 -16.06
N CYS A 162 5.68 -26.31 -15.69
CA CYS A 162 4.58 -26.41 -14.73
C CYS A 162 3.49 -27.33 -15.29
N ARG A 163 3.25 -28.45 -14.62
CA ARG A 163 2.03 -29.24 -14.78
C ARG A 163 1.65 -29.92 -13.45
N ASP A 164 0.47 -29.53 -12.98
CA ASP A 164 -0.49 -30.15 -12.05
C ASP A 164 -0.12 -30.44 -10.57
N MET A 165 -1.09 -30.05 -9.73
CA MET A 165 -1.23 -30.23 -8.27
C MET A 165 -1.08 -31.68 -7.80
N VAL A 166 -0.50 -31.89 -6.60
CA VAL A 166 -1.11 -32.65 -5.48
C VAL A 166 -0.53 -32.15 -4.14
N TYR A 167 -1.41 -32.01 -3.15
CA TYR A 167 -1.24 -31.65 -1.75
C TYR A 167 -0.55 -32.76 -0.92
N ASP A 168 0.35 -32.39 0.00
CA ASP A 168 0.34 -32.90 1.39
C ASP A 168 1.38 -32.22 2.32
N THR A 169 0.88 -31.44 3.28
CA THR A 169 0.88 -31.71 4.74
C THR A 169 2.21 -32.01 5.52
N ILE A 170 2.62 -30.99 6.32
CA ILE A 170 3.01 -31.01 7.77
C ILE A 170 4.49 -31.11 8.27
N HIS A 171 4.82 -30.12 9.14
CA HIS A 171 5.56 -30.12 10.43
C HIS A 171 7.01 -29.55 10.57
N LEU A 172 7.04 -28.34 11.17
CA LEU A 172 7.55 -27.98 12.52
C LEU A 172 9.06 -27.76 12.84
N SER A 173 9.26 -26.60 13.48
CA SER A 173 10.20 -26.23 14.54
C SER A 173 11.65 -25.87 14.23
N GLY A 174 12.00 -24.61 14.56
CA GLY A 174 12.94 -24.40 15.66
C GLY A 174 14.02 -23.33 15.51
N ILE A 175 14.04 -22.41 16.49
CA ILE A 175 15.21 -21.98 17.29
C ILE A 175 15.96 -20.68 16.88
N ASN A 176 15.67 -19.63 17.69
CA ASN A 176 16.56 -18.69 18.41
C ASN A 176 17.27 -17.48 17.74
N ASN A 177 16.79 -16.29 18.16
CA ASN A 177 17.47 -15.31 19.03
C ASN A 177 18.84 -14.73 18.61
N THR A 178 18.91 -13.41 18.37
CA THR A 178 19.85 -12.50 19.06
C THR A 178 19.58 -11.03 18.74
N GLN A 179 19.14 -10.28 19.75
CA GLN A 179 19.14 -8.81 19.76
C GLN A 179 20.58 -8.29 19.79
N SER A 180 20.90 -7.34 18.93
CA SER A 180 22.08 -6.49 19.08
C SER A 180 21.63 -5.03 19.04
N THR A 181 21.65 -4.42 20.22
CA THR A 181 21.43 -3.00 20.46
C THR A 181 22.63 -2.20 19.94
N THR A 182 22.42 -1.38 18.91
CA THR A 182 23.33 -0.29 18.55
C THR A 182 22.57 1.03 18.67
N THR A 183 22.88 1.79 19.71
CA THR A 183 22.42 3.16 19.93
C THR A 183 23.01 4.08 18.87
N VAL A 184 22.20 4.47 17.89
CA VAL A 184 22.56 5.46 16.87
C VAL A 184 22.29 6.86 17.43
N ILE A 185 23.34 7.62 17.71
CA ILE A 185 23.25 9.04 18.05
C ILE A 185 22.88 9.82 16.78
N THR A 186 21.64 10.27 16.69
CA THR A 186 21.17 11.13 15.58
C THR A 186 21.58 12.58 15.83
N LYS A 187 22.29 13.18 14.87
CA LYS A 187 22.59 14.62 14.90
C LYS A 187 21.31 15.40 14.64
N LYS A 188 20.99 16.36 15.51
CA LYS A 188 19.82 17.23 15.40
C LYS A 188 20.11 18.40 14.45
N ASN A 189 19.16 18.71 13.59
CA ASN A 189 19.27 19.80 12.61
C ASN A 189 19.05 21.15 13.30
N LYS A 190 19.85 22.16 12.94
CA LYS A 190 19.82 23.52 13.49
C LYS A 190 19.33 24.51 12.45
N CYS A 191 18.58 25.53 12.88
CA CYS A 191 18.10 26.58 11.98
C CYS A 191 19.28 27.37 11.39
N GLY A 192 19.31 27.56 10.07
CA GLY A 192 20.40 28.26 9.38
C GLY A 192 20.52 29.76 9.75
N ALA A 193 19.46 30.37 10.29
CA ALA A 193 19.45 31.78 10.67
C ALA A 193 19.92 32.05 12.11
N CYS A 194 19.54 31.19 13.06
CA CYS A 194 19.84 31.41 14.49
C CYS A 194 20.66 30.30 15.15
N GLY A 195 20.91 29.17 14.47
CA GLY A 195 21.71 28.07 14.98
C GLY A 195 21.06 27.23 16.09
N LEU A 196 19.82 27.53 16.50
CA LEU A 196 19.09 26.79 17.53
C LEU A 196 18.31 25.61 16.93
N GLU A 197 18.15 24.55 17.72
CA GLU A 197 17.37 23.35 17.39
C GLU A 197 15.88 23.60 17.67
N GLY A 198 14.97 23.09 16.82
CA GLY A 198 13.52 23.06 17.11
C GLY A 198 12.62 24.01 16.31
N HIS A 199 13.18 24.99 15.60
CA HIS A 199 12.40 25.93 14.79
C HIS A 199 12.62 25.66 13.31
N ASN A 200 11.77 24.84 12.68
CA ASN A 200 11.73 24.75 11.23
C ASN A 200 11.19 26.08 10.69
N SER A 201 12.02 26.80 9.95
CA SER A 201 11.66 28.08 9.33
C SER A 201 10.52 27.89 8.34
N LYS A 202 9.28 28.11 8.76
CA LYS A 202 8.20 28.43 7.83
C LYS A 202 8.32 29.93 7.51
N PRO A 203 8.55 30.34 6.26
CA PRO A 203 8.48 31.75 5.91
C PRO A 203 7.01 32.18 6.02
N TYR A 204 6.71 33.04 6.98
CA TYR A 204 5.47 33.81 7.00
C TYR A 204 5.48 34.75 5.79
N ARG A 205 4.65 34.49 4.78
CA ARG A 205 4.25 35.52 3.80
C ARG A 205 3.20 36.42 4.47
N PHE A 206 3.61 37.61 4.92
CA PHE A 206 2.73 38.78 4.97
C PHE A 206 2.24 39.04 3.52
N GLY A 207 0.96 39.27 3.22
CA GLY A 207 0.04 40.21 3.85
C GLY A 207 -0.14 41.38 2.88
N TYR A 208 -1.32 41.45 2.26
CA TYR A 208 -1.76 42.38 1.21
C TYR A 208 -1.45 43.87 1.46
N ILE A 209 -1.14 44.62 0.39
CA ILE A 209 -1.49 46.04 0.26
C ILE A 209 -2.22 46.21 -1.07
N LEU A 210 -3.55 46.31 -1.00
CA LEU A 210 -4.36 47.00 -2.01
C LEU A 210 -4.22 48.50 -1.74
N SER A 211 -3.86 49.28 -2.76
CA SER A 211 -4.00 50.74 -2.74
C SER A 211 -4.15 51.27 -4.16
N TYR A 212 -5.33 51.87 -4.37
CA TYR A 212 -5.83 52.71 -5.46
C TYR A 212 -6.15 52.07 -6.82
#